data_AF-A0A8T4WRX0-F1
#
_entry.id   AF-A0A8T4WRX0-F1
#
_cell.length_a   1.000
_cell.length_b   1.000
_cell.length_c   1.000
_cell.angle_alpha   90.00
_cell.angle_beta   90.00
_cell.angle_gamma   90.00
#
_symmetry.space_group_name_H-M   'P 1'
#
loop_
_entity.id
_entity.type
_entity.pdbx_description
1 polymer ?
#
loop_
_entity_poly.entity_id
_entity_poly.type
_entity_poly.pdbx_seq_one_letter_code
_entity_poly.pdbx_strand_id
1 'polypeptide(L)'
;MKKTKQKLTIIFLSLFLLSSVFSMGVVGSSSIVNYRDQVETSNTFSLLKDDFPYKGLLKIYIVEPESRWNMNNGDPYHYAFLDYATEESITLDYEEEQVIQTVWNPQESGFSDVKSDNLMVIATMFNQNNYKEYAYPPFKNPFYAHYVDAAAGA
;
A
#
# COMPACT_ATOMS: atom_id res chain seq x y z
N MET A 1 -70.33 1.52 -44.92
CA MET A 1 -71.12 1.48 -43.66
C MET A 1 -70.27 2.08 -42.55
N LYS A 2 -70.72 3.18 -41.96
CA LYS A 2 -70.02 3.98 -40.95
C LYS A 2 -70.20 3.31 -39.58
N LYS A 3 -69.13 2.90 -38.90
CA LYS A 3 -69.12 2.76 -37.44
C LYS A 3 -67.83 3.32 -36.86
N THR A 4 -68.02 4.10 -35.82
CA THR A 4 -67.10 5.05 -35.24
C THR A 4 -66.67 4.56 -33.86
N LYS A 5 -65.37 4.71 -33.57
CA LYS A 5 -64.69 4.79 -32.26
C LYS A 5 -64.76 3.58 -31.31
N GLN A 6 -63.58 3.14 -30.88
CA GLN A 6 -63.11 3.38 -29.51
C GLN A 6 -61.57 3.37 -29.49
N LYS A 7 -60.97 4.42 -28.92
CA LYS A 7 -59.54 4.49 -28.61
C LYS A 7 -59.31 3.69 -27.33
N LEU A 8 -58.38 2.72 -27.36
CA LEU A 8 -57.81 2.13 -26.15
C LEU A 8 -56.30 2.34 -26.20
N THR A 9 -55.85 3.36 -25.48
CA THR A 9 -54.45 3.68 -25.25
C THR A 9 -53.93 2.76 -24.14
N ILE A 10 -52.97 1.89 -24.46
CA ILE A 10 -52.21 1.13 -23.45
C ILE A 10 -50.75 1.57 -23.57
N ILE A 11 -50.29 2.22 -22.51
CA ILE A 11 -48.94 2.76 -22.33
C ILE A 11 -48.01 1.58 -22.00
N PHE A 12 -47.14 1.17 -22.93
CA PHE A 12 -46.00 0.31 -22.65
C PHE A 12 -44.76 1.20 -22.44
N LEU A 13 -44.61 1.74 -21.23
CA LEU A 13 -43.40 2.48 -20.85
C LEU A 13 -43.04 2.19 -19.39
N SER A 14 -42.52 1.00 -19.13
CA SER A 14 -41.64 0.71 -17.99
C SER A 14 -41.21 -0.75 -18.02
N LEU A 15 -39.95 -1.00 -17.65
CA LEU A 15 -39.23 -2.29 -17.59
C LEU A 15 -38.37 -2.65 -18.81
N PHE A 16 -37.37 -1.81 -19.09
CA PHE A 16 -36.07 -2.29 -19.59
C PHE A 16 -34.96 -1.38 -19.08
N LEU A 17 -34.81 -1.28 -17.76
CA LEU A 17 -33.71 -0.58 -17.09
C LEU A 17 -33.38 -1.34 -15.81
N LEU A 18 -32.75 -2.51 -15.93
CA LEU A 18 -32.04 -3.13 -14.80
C LEU A 18 -31.12 -4.28 -15.23
N SER A 19 -30.04 -4.00 -15.97
CA SER A 19 -28.86 -4.88 -15.99
C SER A 19 -27.68 -4.19 -16.70
N SER A 20 -27.14 -3.16 -16.06
CA SER A 20 -25.76 -2.75 -16.29
C SER A 20 -25.15 -2.65 -14.90
N VAL A 21 -24.52 -3.75 -14.49
CA VAL A 21 -23.76 -3.80 -13.26
C VAL A 21 -22.48 -3.03 -13.55
N PHE A 22 -22.44 -1.77 -13.15
CA PHE A 22 -21.21 -0.99 -13.13
C PHE A 22 -20.33 -1.64 -12.05
N SER A 23 -19.33 -2.43 -12.47
CA SER A 23 -18.28 -2.88 -11.56
C SER A 23 -17.45 -1.65 -11.20
N MET A 24 -17.84 -0.95 -10.14
CA MET A 24 -16.99 0.05 -9.52
C MET A 24 -15.84 -0.72 -8.86
N GLY A 25 -14.67 -0.70 -9.49
CA GLY A 25 -13.44 -1.02 -8.78
C GLY A 25 -13.33 -0.07 -7.59
N VAL A 26 -13.17 -0.62 -6.39
CA VAL A 26 -12.84 0.18 -5.21
C VAL A 26 -11.42 0.70 -5.43
N VAL A 27 -11.29 1.98 -5.77
CA VAL A 27 -10.02 2.70 -5.64
C VAL A 27 -9.97 3.19 -4.20
N GLY A 28 -9.17 2.52 -3.37
CA GLY A 28 -8.85 3.02 -2.04
C GLY A 28 -7.89 4.20 -2.18
N SER A 29 -8.34 5.40 -1.83
CA SER A 29 -7.47 6.57 -1.66
C SER A 29 -7.38 6.90 -0.18
N SER A 30 -6.20 6.84 0.40
CA SER A 30 -5.93 7.37 1.74
C SER A 30 -5.31 8.76 1.63
N SER A 31 -5.98 9.76 2.20
CA SER A 31 -5.39 11.10 2.40
C SER A 31 -5.03 11.29 3.87
N ILE A 32 -3.78 11.64 4.14
CA ILE A 32 -3.35 12.08 5.48
C ILE A 32 -3.83 13.53 5.67
N VAL A 33 -4.74 13.75 6.62
CA VAL A 33 -5.12 15.11 7.06
C VAL A 33 -4.16 15.52 8.16
N ASN A 34 -3.24 16.44 7.86
CA ASN A 34 -2.40 17.07 8.87
C ASN A 34 -3.25 18.05 9.70
N TYR A 35 -3.59 17.66 10.93
CA TYR A 35 -4.23 18.55 11.90
C TYR A 35 -3.16 19.44 12.54
N ARG A 36 -2.76 20.54 11.89
CA ARG A 36 -2.05 21.63 12.57
C ARG A 36 -3.08 22.65 13.03
N ASP A 37 -3.29 22.67 14.34
CA ASP A 37 -3.96 23.77 15.04
C ASP A 37 -3.32 25.11 14.66
N GLN A 38 -4.22 26.07 14.48
CA GLN A 38 -3.99 27.49 14.26
C GLN A 38 -3.08 28.06 15.37
N VAL A 39 -1.84 28.44 15.02
CA VAL A 39 -1.05 29.37 15.83
C VAL A 39 -0.55 30.48 14.91
N GLU A 40 -1.14 31.66 15.06
CA GLU A 40 -0.76 32.88 14.36
C GLU A 40 0.66 33.33 14.73
N THR A 41 1.46 33.49 13.67
CA THR A 41 2.49 34.52 13.46
C THR A 41 3.54 34.75 14.55
N SER A 42 4.69 34.11 14.36
CA SER A 42 5.98 34.80 14.54
C SER A 42 6.83 34.55 13.28
N ASN A 43 7.44 35.61 12.74
CA ASN A 43 8.21 35.65 11.49
C ASN A 43 9.55 34.87 11.55
N THR A 44 9.53 33.70 12.18
CA THR A 44 10.64 32.75 12.36
C THR A 44 10.30 31.37 11.78
N PHE A 45 9.21 31.25 11.02
CA PHE A 45 8.83 29.99 10.34
C PHE A 45 9.36 29.88 8.89
N SER A 46 10.09 30.90 8.41
CA SER A 46 10.58 30.96 7.01
C SER A 46 12.03 30.49 6.82
N LEU A 47 12.72 30.01 7.87
CA LEU A 47 14.12 29.56 7.79
C LEU A 47 14.29 28.05 8.02
N LEU A 48 13.19 27.31 8.19
CA LEU A 48 13.15 25.84 8.32
C LEU A 48 12.26 25.20 7.25
N LYS A 49 12.03 25.90 6.13
CA LYS A 49 11.64 25.18 4.92
C LYS A 49 12.90 24.42 4.51
N ASP A 50 13.03 23.20 5.00
CA ASP A 50 14.01 22.25 4.50
C ASP A 50 13.67 22.04 3.01
N ASP A 51 14.23 22.88 2.15
CA ASP A 51 14.26 22.71 0.69
C ASP A 51 15.18 21.55 0.30
N PHE A 52 15.41 20.60 1.20
CA PHE A 52 16.20 19.41 0.94
C PHE A 52 15.25 18.27 0.57
N PRO A 53 15.52 17.56 -0.53
CA PRO A 53 14.69 16.42 -0.89
C PRO A 53 14.68 15.40 0.26
N TYR A 54 13.51 14.82 0.50
CA TYR A 54 13.39 13.63 1.33
C TYR A 54 14.26 12.54 0.72
N LYS A 55 14.99 11.81 1.57
CA LYS A 55 15.75 10.64 1.14
C LYS A 55 15.45 9.46 2.03
N GLY A 56 15.06 8.36 1.40
CA GLY A 56 14.68 7.13 2.08
C GLY A 56 15.18 5.89 1.35
N LEU A 57 14.97 4.74 1.98
CA LEU A 57 15.19 3.42 1.42
C LEU A 57 13.82 2.74 1.32
N LEU A 58 13.35 2.51 0.11
CA LEU A 58 12.15 1.73 -0.15
C LEU A 58 12.51 0.24 -0.18
N LYS A 59 11.77 -0.54 0.59
CA LYS A 59 11.80 -2.00 0.53
C LYS A 59 10.40 -2.52 0.34
N ILE A 60 10.19 -3.32 -0.72
CA ILE A 60 8.93 -4.01 -0.95
C ILE A 60 9.15 -5.49 -0.66
N TYR A 61 8.60 -5.94 0.45
CA TYR A 61 8.68 -7.31 0.93
C TYR A 61 7.56 -8.15 0.29
N ILE A 62 7.90 -9.36 -0.11
CA ILE A 62 6.96 -10.42 -0.44
C ILE A 62 6.91 -11.39 0.74
N VAL A 63 5.71 -11.60 1.29
CA VAL A 63 5.53 -12.44 2.48
C VAL A 63 4.37 -13.43 2.31
N GLU A 64 4.42 -14.53 3.05
CA GLU A 64 3.28 -15.44 3.26
C GLU A 64 2.57 -15.09 4.58
N PRO A 65 1.29 -14.65 4.57
CA PRO A 65 0.51 -14.45 5.80
C PRO A 65 0.44 -15.70 6.66
N GLU A 66 0.22 -16.87 6.06
CA GLU A 66 0.42 -18.18 6.68
C GLU A 66 1.68 -18.84 6.11
N SER A 67 2.71 -18.91 6.94
CA SER A 67 4.02 -19.45 6.55
C SER A 67 3.98 -20.92 6.16
N ARG A 68 4.76 -21.30 5.14
CA ARG A 68 5.13 -22.70 4.88
C ARG A 68 5.94 -23.38 6.00
N TRP A 69 6.54 -22.59 6.89
CA TRP A 69 7.29 -23.07 8.05
C TRP A 69 6.45 -23.00 9.32
N ASN A 70 6.55 -24.05 10.14
CA ASN A 70 5.82 -24.16 11.39
C ASN A 70 6.70 -23.80 12.59
N MET A 71 6.06 -23.19 13.58
CA MET A 71 6.53 -23.05 14.94
C MET A 71 6.66 -24.43 15.62
N ASN A 72 7.34 -24.46 16.77
CA ASN A 72 7.55 -25.68 17.54
C ASN A 72 6.24 -26.35 18.02
N ASN A 73 5.14 -25.60 18.10
CA ASN A 73 3.81 -26.13 18.46
C ASN A 73 3.03 -26.69 17.25
N GLY A 74 3.57 -26.61 16.04
CA GLY A 74 2.94 -27.09 14.81
C GLY A 74 2.14 -26.04 14.03
N ASP A 75 1.90 -24.85 14.60
CA ASP A 75 1.21 -23.75 13.91
C ASP A 75 2.15 -23.05 12.92
N PRO A 76 1.68 -22.54 11.78
CA PRO A 76 2.52 -21.78 10.84
C PRO A 76 2.96 -20.45 11.46
N TYR A 77 4.17 -19.99 11.15
CA TYR A 77 4.56 -18.60 11.39
C TYR A 77 3.64 -17.62 10.62
N HIS A 78 3.64 -16.35 11.01
CA HIS A 78 2.91 -15.29 10.32
C HIS A 78 3.86 -14.34 9.59
N TYR A 79 3.43 -13.89 8.41
CA TYR A 79 4.16 -12.94 7.56
C TYR A 79 5.60 -13.40 7.29
N ALA A 80 5.75 -14.66 6.89
CA ALA A 80 7.04 -15.23 6.59
C ALA A 80 7.64 -14.55 5.36
N PHE A 81 8.82 -13.96 5.53
CA PHE A 81 9.55 -13.30 4.46
C PHE A 81 10.00 -14.32 3.40
N LEU A 82 9.62 -14.07 2.15
CA LEU A 82 10.10 -14.83 1.01
C LEU A 82 11.25 -14.09 0.33
N ASP A 83 11.00 -12.86 -0.12
CA ASP A 83 11.92 -12.12 -0.95
C ASP A 83 11.62 -10.61 -0.96
N TYR A 84 12.53 -9.82 -1.51
CA TYR A 84 12.27 -8.43 -1.88
C TYR A 84 11.84 -8.32 -3.34
N ALA A 85 10.70 -7.68 -3.61
CA ALA A 85 10.34 -7.29 -4.96
C ALA A 85 11.17 -6.08 -5.46
N THR A 86 11.60 -5.22 -4.54
CA THR A 86 12.60 -4.17 -4.78
C THR A 86 13.23 -3.72 -3.46
N GLU A 87 14.48 -3.26 -3.56
CA GLU A 87 15.22 -2.54 -2.51
C GLU A 87 15.99 -1.40 -3.17
N GLU A 88 15.54 -0.16 -2.99
CA GLU A 88 16.12 1.00 -3.66
C GLU A 88 16.11 2.28 -2.82
N SER A 89 17.04 3.18 -3.09
CA SER A 89 17.08 4.51 -2.49
C SER A 89 16.15 5.46 -3.23
N ILE A 90 15.28 6.14 -2.50
CA ILE A 90 14.31 7.10 -3.03
C ILE A 90 14.71 8.52 -2.64
N THR A 91 14.54 9.45 -3.56
CA THR A 91 14.72 10.89 -3.33
C THR A 91 13.47 11.60 -3.84
N LEU A 92 12.79 12.34 -2.97
CA LEU A 92 11.57 13.08 -3.30
C LEU A 92 11.77 14.56 -2.98
N ASP A 93 11.61 15.41 -3.99
CA ASP A 93 11.51 16.85 -3.78
C ASP A 93 10.17 17.22 -3.09
N TYR A 94 10.08 18.44 -2.60
CA TYR A 94 8.86 18.93 -1.96
C TYR A 94 7.66 18.85 -2.92
N GLU A 95 6.56 18.23 -2.47
CA GLU A 95 5.35 17.97 -3.25
C GLU A 95 5.54 17.06 -4.48
N GLU A 96 6.69 16.38 -4.60
CA GLU A 96 6.90 15.37 -5.64
C GLU A 96 6.14 14.07 -5.34
N GLU A 97 5.59 13.47 -6.38
CA GLU A 97 5.05 12.11 -6.37
C GLU A 97 5.86 11.24 -7.33
N GLN A 98 6.34 10.09 -6.85
CA GLN A 98 7.01 9.08 -7.67
C GLN A 98 6.22 7.78 -7.64
N VAL A 99 6.08 7.15 -8.80
CA VAL A 99 5.41 5.86 -8.96
C VAL A 99 6.44 4.81 -9.32
N ILE A 100 6.58 3.80 -8.46
CA ILE A 100 7.52 2.70 -8.62
C ILE A 100 6.71 1.44 -8.97
N GLN A 101 7.10 0.79 -10.05
CA GLN A 101 6.48 -0.45 -10.52
C GLN A 101 7.55 -1.54 -10.59
N THR A 102 7.26 -2.67 -9.96
CA THR A 102 8.12 -3.86 -10.01
C THR A 102 7.26 -5.10 -10.25
N VAL A 103 7.87 -6.13 -10.82
CA VAL A 103 7.29 -7.45 -11.01
C VAL A 103 8.18 -8.46 -10.31
N TRP A 104 7.61 -9.18 -9.36
CA TRP A 104 8.29 -10.28 -8.69
C TRP A 104 7.89 -11.61 -9.34
N ASN A 105 8.86 -12.41 -9.75
CA ASN A 105 8.63 -13.73 -10.34
C ASN A 105 8.98 -14.83 -9.31
N PRO A 106 7.98 -15.55 -8.77
CA PRO A 106 8.22 -16.58 -7.76
C PRO A 106 9.13 -17.71 -8.25
N GLN A 107 9.08 -18.05 -9.54
CA GLN A 107 9.91 -19.12 -10.08
C GLN A 107 11.40 -18.71 -10.11
N GLU A 108 11.69 -17.48 -10.50
CA GLU A 108 13.05 -16.95 -10.55
C GLU A 108 13.63 -16.74 -9.15
N SER A 109 12.79 -16.38 -8.19
CA SER A 109 13.15 -16.23 -6.77
C SER A 109 13.20 -17.55 -5.99
N GLY A 110 12.99 -18.70 -6.63
CA GLY A 110 13.09 -20.02 -5.99
C GLY A 110 11.86 -20.46 -5.18
N PHE A 111 10.75 -19.77 -5.34
CA PHE A 111 9.47 -19.98 -4.66
C PHE A 111 8.34 -20.38 -5.63
N SER A 112 8.63 -21.27 -6.58
CA SER A 112 7.69 -21.64 -7.66
C SER A 112 6.38 -22.29 -7.19
N ASP A 113 6.30 -22.70 -5.93
CA ASP A 113 5.18 -23.39 -5.31
C ASP A 113 4.27 -22.48 -4.46
N VAL A 114 4.57 -21.18 -4.38
CA VAL A 114 3.71 -20.22 -3.68
C VAL A 114 2.31 -20.17 -4.27
N LYS A 115 1.34 -19.92 -3.41
CA LYS A 115 -0.05 -19.71 -3.84
C LYS A 115 -0.38 -18.23 -3.74
N SER A 116 -0.95 -17.69 -4.82
CA SER A 116 -1.27 -16.26 -4.90
C SER A 116 -2.26 -15.79 -3.83
N ASP A 117 -3.10 -16.69 -3.29
CA ASP A 117 -4.06 -16.39 -2.23
C ASP A 117 -3.43 -16.36 -0.82
N ASN A 118 -2.16 -16.74 -0.71
CA ASN A 118 -1.36 -16.69 0.52
C ASN A 118 -0.09 -15.86 0.31
N LEU A 119 -0.15 -14.85 -0.55
CA LEU A 119 0.89 -13.84 -0.69
C LEU A 119 0.35 -12.49 -0.25
N MET A 120 1.22 -11.72 0.39
CA MET A 120 1.00 -10.33 0.73
C MET A 120 2.24 -9.53 0.40
N VAL A 121 2.03 -8.30 -0.05
CA VAL A 121 3.10 -7.34 -0.32
C VAL A 121 3.12 -6.32 0.79
N ILE A 122 4.30 -6.04 1.35
CA ILE A 122 4.48 -4.99 2.36
C ILE A 122 5.51 -3.99 1.83
N ALA A 123 5.09 -2.77 1.53
CA ALA A 123 6.00 -1.68 1.19
C ALA A 123 6.38 -0.92 2.45
N THR A 124 7.68 -0.72 2.67
CA THR A 124 8.21 0.03 3.81
C THR A 124 9.20 1.08 3.33
N MET A 125 9.00 2.32 3.77
CA MET A 125 9.93 3.42 3.57
C MET A 125 10.73 3.63 4.85
N PHE A 126 12.03 3.43 4.76
CA PHE A 126 12.96 3.68 5.85
C PHE A 126 13.67 5.02 5.65
N ASN A 127 13.97 5.70 6.75
CA ASN A 127 14.83 6.87 6.73
C ASN A 127 16.23 6.50 6.20
N GLN A 128 16.84 7.33 5.36
CA GLN A 128 18.21 7.07 4.88
C GLN A 128 19.23 7.09 6.02
N ASN A 129 19.01 7.89 7.06
CA ASN A 129 19.92 7.93 8.21
C ASN A 129 19.83 6.63 8.99
N ASN A 130 20.97 6.19 9.51
CA ASN A 130 21.04 5.08 10.43
C ASN A 130 21.59 5.48 11.79
N TYR A 131 21.22 4.67 12.77
CA TYR A 131 21.64 4.81 14.15
C TYR A 131 22.29 3.51 14.57
N LYS A 132 23.49 3.60 15.15
CA LYS A 132 24.15 2.43 15.70
C LYS A 132 23.42 2.03 16.98
N GLU A 133 22.73 0.91 16.91
CA GLU A 133 21.97 0.32 18.00
C GLU A 133 22.58 -1.01 18.43
N TYR A 134 22.08 -1.55 19.53
CA TYR A 134 22.62 -2.77 20.14
C TYR A 134 21.50 -3.77 20.42
N ALA A 135 21.64 -5.00 19.94
CA ALA A 135 20.64 -6.04 20.15
C ALA A 135 20.44 -6.34 21.65
N TYR A 136 19.20 -6.49 22.08
CA TYR A 136 18.85 -6.80 23.46
C TYR A 136 18.00 -8.08 23.46
N PRO A 137 18.25 -9.14 24.26
CA PRO A 137 19.46 -9.78 24.80
C PRO A 137 19.87 -11.06 24.00
N PRO A 138 21.03 -11.73 24.29
CA PRO A 138 21.98 -11.43 25.36
C PRO A 138 23.33 -10.81 24.92
N PHE A 139 23.66 -10.79 23.63
CA PHE A 139 25.05 -10.50 23.21
C PHE A 139 25.36 -9.04 22.91
N LYS A 140 24.38 -8.13 22.93
CA LYS A 140 24.58 -6.71 22.60
C LYS A 140 25.37 -6.52 21.30
N ASN A 141 25.10 -7.36 20.30
CA ASN A 141 25.74 -7.23 19.01
C ASN A 141 25.31 -5.89 18.39
N PRO A 142 26.24 -5.05 17.92
CA PRO A 142 25.90 -3.78 17.30
C PRO A 142 25.26 -4.01 15.93
N PHE A 143 24.31 -3.17 15.57
CA PHE A 143 23.71 -3.12 14.22
C PHE A 143 23.36 -1.68 13.85
N TYR A 144 23.16 -1.41 12.57
CA TYR A 144 22.69 -0.11 12.09
C TYR A 144 21.17 -0.18 11.88
N ALA A 145 20.43 0.57 12.68
CA ALA A 145 18.99 0.68 12.58
C ALA A 145 18.63 1.83 11.64
N HIS A 146 17.79 1.54 10.65
CA HIS A 146 17.05 2.56 9.92
C HIS A 146 15.62 2.58 10.47
N TYR A 147 15.10 3.75 10.83
CA TYR A 147 13.73 3.87 11.33
C TYR A 147 12.73 3.91 10.18
N VAL A 148 11.54 3.37 10.41
CA VAL A 148 10.46 3.35 9.42
C VAL A 148 9.73 4.68 9.47
N ASP A 149 9.67 5.36 8.33
CA ASP A 149 8.91 6.60 8.16
C ASP A 149 7.47 6.30 7.72
N ALA A 150 7.27 5.26 6.90
CA ALA A 150 5.95 4.82 6.44
C ALA A 150 5.95 3.33 6.07
N ALA A 151 4.77 2.69 6.18
CA ALA A 151 4.56 1.33 5.70
C ALA A 151 3.11 1.14 5.21
N ALA A 152 2.93 0.26 4.22
CA ALA A 152 1.64 -0.14 3.69
C ALA A 152 1.68 -1.63 3.29
N GLY A 153 0.52 -2.30 3.31
CA GLY A 153 0.40 -3.70 2.93
C GLY A 153 -0.85 -3.97 2.10
N ALA A 154 -0.76 -4.92 1.18
CA ALA A 154 -1.84 -5.32 0.26
C ALA A 154 -1.81 -6.82 -0.03
#